data_AF-A0A6M2ELV3-F1
#
_entry.id   AF-A0A6M2ELV3-F1
#
_cell.length_a   1.000
_cell.length_b   1.000
_cell.length_c   1.000
_cell.angle_alpha   90.00
_cell.angle_beta   90.00
_cell.angle_gamma   90.00
#
_symmetry.space_group_name_H-M   'P 1'
#
loop_
_entity.id
_entity.type
_entity.pdbx_description
1 polymer ?
#
loop_
_entity_poly.entity_id
_entity_poly.type
_entity_poly.pdbx_seq_one_letter_code
_entity_poly.pdbx_strand_id
1 'polypeptide(L)'
;MRRKFEFSCMICPRSSLLESSRITRWRVALLICLSLIVNPARAGTVPGSDPVYSDEKMQEELVEWLEEQEYWRRNNGRDHVVFAGDPNALYRVLDRVKNAVLLLSDFGRVRSDQGSLIKDVIVPYSHRINVYNGDIGVEERKTLLFFMGNRYRKDGGKIRDLLFQMLEKEEDVVIRHGTQSRENRRTATRGMHTSKFCLNPAGDTPSACRLFDSIVSLCVPLIVSDSIELPFEDVIDYRKIAIFVDTESSLKPGYLVRMLRAVSTEKILEYQKEMREVKRYFVYSDSNGTVNEIWREVAQKLPLIQLMINRDKRLVKKDSTEPDCSCLCTNQSAHITSL
;
A
#
# COMPACT_ATOMS: atom_id res chain seq x y z
N MET A 1 11.15 25.22 23.45
CA MET A 1 11.75 23.92 23.81
C MET A 1 12.18 23.23 22.51
N ARG A 2 13.45 23.37 22.09
CA ARG A 2 13.97 22.74 20.86
C ARG A 2 14.03 21.23 21.08
N ARG A 3 13.03 20.47 20.63
CA ARG A 3 13.19 19.02 20.50
C ARG A 3 14.04 18.78 19.26
N LYS A 4 15.35 18.58 19.46
CA LYS A 4 16.18 17.88 18.48
C LYS A 4 15.51 16.52 18.26
N PHE A 5 14.90 16.33 17.10
CA PHE A 5 14.59 14.99 16.65
C PHE A 5 15.92 14.40 16.17
N GLU A 6 16.45 13.43 16.92
CA GLU A 6 17.53 12.60 16.42
C GLU A 6 16.99 11.81 15.22
N PHE A 7 17.48 12.13 14.02
CA PHE A 7 17.36 11.24 12.87
C PHE A 7 18.19 9.99 13.16
N SER A 8 17.59 9.03 13.87
CA SER A 8 18.24 7.74 14.07
C SER A 8 18.10 6.93 12.78
N CYS A 9 19.24 6.71 12.11
CA CYS A 9 19.36 5.71 11.07
C CYS A 9 19.16 4.34 11.75
N MET A 10 17.92 3.84 11.78
CA MET A 10 17.64 2.51 12.34
C MET A 10 18.37 1.48 11.49
N ILE A 11 19.48 0.96 12.02
CA ILE A 11 20.11 -0.25 11.51
C ILE A 11 19.06 -1.34 11.58
N CYS A 12 18.91 -2.06 10.46
CA CYS A 12 18.07 -3.24 10.28
C CYS A 12 18.01 -4.07 11.59
N PRO A 13 16.83 -4.50 12.07
CA PRO A 13 16.75 -5.35 13.26
C PRO A 13 17.68 -6.55 13.06
N ARG A 14 18.43 -6.96 14.08
CA ARG A 14 19.14 -8.25 14.05
C ARG A 14 18.11 -9.39 14.04
N SER A 15 17.45 -9.63 12.91
CA SER A 15 16.72 -10.86 12.66
C SER A 15 17.67 -11.84 11.99
N SER A 16 17.59 -13.12 12.35
CA SER A 16 18.45 -14.20 11.83
C SER A 16 18.37 -14.36 10.30
N LEU A 17 17.36 -13.79 9.64
CA LEU A 17 17.24 -13.72 8.19
C LEU A 17 18.23 -12.73 7.55
N LEU A 18 18.71 -11.75 8.31
CA LEU A 18 19.53 -10.63 7.84
C LEU A 18 21.03 -10.79 8.12
N GLU A 19 21.42 -11.88 8.82
CA GLU A 19 22.81 -12.23 9.14
C GLU A 19 23.59 -12.79 7.93
N SER A 20 22.93 -12.94 6.77
CA SER A 20 23.61 -13.10 5.51
C SER A 20 24.41 -11.82 5.21
N SER A 21 25.74 -11.96 5.22
CA SER A 21 26.81 -10.98 4.99
C SER A 21 26.62 -9.87 3.90
N ARG A 22 25.52 -9.86 3.15
CA ARG A 22 25.20 -8.88 2.09
C ARG A 22 24.34 -7.71 2.56
N ILE A 23 23.57 -7.82 3.64
CA ILE A 23 22.65 -6.76 4.09
C ILE A 23 23.33 -5.73 4.98
N THR A 24 24.44 -6.08 5.64
CA THR A 24 25.22 -5.18 6.52
C THR A 24 25.79 -3.93 5.84
N ARG A 25 25.81 -3.88 4.50
CA ARG A 25 26.24 -2.69 3.72
C ARG A 25 25.12 -1.70 3.39
N TRP A 26 23.87 -2.08 3.63
CA TRP A 26 22.68 -1.27 3.34
C TRP A 26 22.34 -0.39 4.54
N ARG A 27 22.01 0.88 4.26
CA ARG A 27 21.57 1.82 5.30
C ARG A 27 20.09 2.08 5.11
N VAL A 28 19.35 1.93 6.19
CA VAL A 28 17.91 2.16 6.14
C VAL A 28 17.64 3.50 6.79
N ALA A 29 17.12 4.43 5.97
CA ALA A 29 16.51 5.64 6.47
C ALA A 29 15.02 5.35 6.65
N LEU A 30 14.59 5.03 7.88
CA LEU A 30 13.17 4.96 8.19
C LEU A 30 12.63 6.38 8.25
N LEU A 31 12.04 6.83 7.14
CA LEU A 31 11.47 8.16 7.00
C LEU A 31 9.97 8.02 6.99
N ILE A 32 9.31 8.47 8.05
CA ILE A 32 7.84 8.50 8.10
C ILE A 32 7.44 9.95 7.89
N CYS A 33 6.73 10.23 6.80
CA CYS A 33 6.07 11.51 6.64
C CYS A 33 5.08 11.68 7.80
N LEU A 34 5.33 12.66 8.68
CA LEU A 34 4.51 12.93 9.86
C LEU A 34 3.18 13.62 9.51
N SER A 35 2.85 13.77 8.23
CA SER A 35 1.68 14.47 7.69
C SER A 35 0.35 14.04 8.31
N LEU A 36 0.24 12.84 8.89
CA LEU A 36 -0.92 12.37 9.65
C LEU A 36 -0.73 12.30 11.17
N ILE A 37 0.50 12.32 11.68
CA ILE A 37 0.81 12.28 13.12
C ILE A 37 0.74 13.69 13.72
N VAL A 38 1.16 14.70 12.95
CA VAL A 38 1.10 16.11 13.34
C VAL A 38 -0.17 16.69 12.74
N ASN A 39 -1.32 16.39 13.36
CA ASN A 39 -2.55 17.12 13.05
C ASN A 39 -2.49 18.49 13.75
N PRO A 40 -2.33 19.62 13.03
CA PRO A 40 -2.25 20.94 13.66
C PRO A 40 -3.58 21.34 14.31
N ALA A 41 -4.69 20.69 13.90
CA ALA A 41 -6.05 21.03 14.31
C ALA A 41 -6.39 20.74 15.79
N ARG A 42 -5.41 20.45 16.65
CA ARG A 42 -5.60 20.34 18.11
C ARG A 42 -4.83 21.36 18.95
N ALA A 43 -3.93 22.15 18.36
CA ALA A 43 -3.38 23.31 19.02
C ALA A 43 -4.16 24.52 18.50
N GLY A 44 -4.95 25.17 19.37
CA GLY A 44 -5.76 26.33 19.01
C GLY A 44 -4.96 27.35 18.21
N THR A 45 -5.24 27.46 16.92
CA THR A 45 -4.59 28.44 16.03
C THR A 45 -5.15 29.81 16.38
N VAL A 46 -4.32 30.65 16.99
CA VAL A 46 -4.56 32.08 17.11
C VAL A 46 -4.55 32.66 15.69
N PRO A 47 -5.56 33.46 15.27
CA PRO A 47 -5.55 34.08 13.96
C PRO A 47 -4.31 34.98 13.79
N GLY A 48 -3.46 34.69 12.80
CA GLY A 48 -2.30 35.53 12.44
C GLY A 48 -0.91 35.01 12.85
N SER A 49 -0.78 33.81 13.43
CA SER A 49 0.54 33.18 13.63
C SER A 49 0.91 32.26 12.46
N ASP A 50 2.15 32.32 11.98
CA ASP A 50 2.68 31.36 11.01
C ASP A 50 2.49 29.91 11.48
N PRO A 51 2.19 28.96 10.58
CA PRO A 51 2.06 27.56 10.95
C PRO A 51 3.38 27.06 11.53
N VAL A 52 3.34 26.59 12.78
CA VAL A 52 4.49 26.06 13.54
C VAL A 52 5.12 24.82 12.87
N TYR A 53 4.42 24.20 11.91
CA TYR A 53 4.84 23.02 11.15
C TYR A 53 4.48 23.17 9.68
N SER A 54 5.47 22.94 8.79
CA SER A 54 5.25 22.78 7.35
C SER A 54 5.81 21.42 6.93
N ASP A 55 4.93 20.54 6.44
CA ASP A 55 5.29 19.21 5.99
C ASP A 55 6.21 19.27 4.75
N GLU A 56 5.90 20.15 3.80
CA GLU A 56 6.70 20.37 2.60
C GLU A 56 8.12 20.80 2.95
N LYS A 57 8.27 21.77 3.87
CA LYS A 57 9.57 22.24 4.32
C LYS A 57 10.36 21.15 5.03
N MET A 58 9.69 20.34 5.86
CA MET A 58 10.32 19.21 6.54
C MET A 58 10.82 18.15 5.53
N GLN A 59 10.05 17.87 4.48
CA GLN A 59 10.48 16.96 3.42
C GLN A 59 11.71 17.50 2.68
N GLU A 60 11.76 18.81 2.38
CA GLU A 60 12.89 19.45 1.72
C GLU A 60 14.16 19.44 2.60
N GLU A 61 14.08 19.90 3.85
CA GLU A 61 15.20 19.91 4.82
C GLU A 61 15.77 18.50 5.05
N LEU A 62 14.89 17.49 5.10
CA LEU A 62 15.30 16.10 5.26
C LEU A 62 16.15 15.61 4.09
N VAL A 63 15.71 15.87 2.85
CA VAL A 63 16.43 15.40 1.67
C VAL A 63 17.72 16.17 1.45
N GLU A 64 17.75 17.47 1.78
CA GLU A 64 18.99 18.24 1.84
C GLU A 64 19.99 17.61 2.81
N TRP A 65 19.58 17.29 4.04
CA TRP A 65 20.43 16.59 4.99
C TRP A 65 20.88 15.23 4.48
N LEU A 66 19.98 14.46 3.85
CA LEU A 66 20.27 13.13 3.29
C LEU A 66 21.37 13.22 2.21
N GLU A 67 21.26 14.20 1.31
CA GLU A 67 22.17 14.43 0.19
C GLU A 67 23.58 14.85 0.65
N GLU A 68 23.70 15.46 1.83
CA GLU A 68 25.01 15.78 2.44
C GLU A 68 25.73 14.54 2.99
N GLN A 69 25.00 13.46 3.30
CA GLN A 69 25.60 12.27 3.92
C GLN A 69 26.53 11.54 2.96
N GLU A 70 27.73 11.18 3.43
CA GLU A 70 28.72 10.41 2.65
C GLU A 70 28.10 9.14 2.05
N TYR A 71 27.31 8.43 2.85
CA TYR A 71 26.69 7.17 2.46
C TYR A 71 25.67 7.32 1.34
N TRP A 72 24.90 8.40 1.36
CA TRP A 72 23.98 8.71 0.26
C TRP A 72 24.76 9.02 -1.02
N ARG A 73 25.74 9.93 -0.95
CA ARG A 73 26.57 10.34 -2.09
C ARG A 73 27.35 9.17 -2.71
N ARG A 74 27.79 8.21 -1.90
CA ARG A 74 28.58 7.04 -2.32
C ARG A 74 27.92 6.24 -3.46
N ASN A 75 26.59 6.09 -3.41
CA ASN A 75 25.82 5.28 -4.36
C ASN A 75 24.58 6.01 -4.90
N ASN A 76 24.54 7.35 -4.78
CA ASN A 76 23.40 8.18 -5.16
C ASN A 76 22.05 7.67 -4.61
N GLY A 77 22.06 7.23 -3.34
CA GLY A 77 20.88 6.70 -2.64
C GLY A 77 20.44 5.28 -3.02
N ARG A 78 21.06 4.61 -4.01
CA ARG A 78 20.62 3.28 -4.48
C ARG A 78 20.63 2.19 -3.42
N ASP A 79 21.55 2.28 -2.46
CA ASP A 79 21.70 1.35 -1.34
C ASP A 79 20.93 1.77 -0.08
N HIS A 80 19.96 2.67 -0.23
CA HIS A 80 19.09 3.14 0.83
C HIS A 80 17.67 2.58 0.66
N VAL A 81 17.01 2.37 1.79
CA VAL A 81 15.58 2.08 1.85
C VAL A 81 14.88 3.29 2.43
N VAL A 82 13.83 3.76 1.76
CA VAL A 82 13.03 4.93 2.14
C VAL A 82 11.57 4.53 2.23
N PHE A 83 10.92 4.82 3.35
CA PHE A 83 9.51 4.52 3.55
C PHE A 83 8.61 5.65 3.02
N ALA A 84 7.75 5.34 2.06
CA ALA A 84 6.81 6.27 1.44
C ALA A 84 5.41 5.63 1.35
N GLY A 85 4.98 4.98 2.45
CA GLY A 85 3.71 4.25 2.50
C GLY A 85 2.46 5.12 2.65
N ASP A 86 2.57 6.39 3.03
CA ASP A 86 1.42 7.30 2.91
C ASP A 86 1.37 7.86 1.47
N PRO A 87 0.19 8.02 0.85
CA PRO A 87 0.13 8.53 -0.51
C PRO A 87 0.57 10.00 -0.65
N ASN A 88 0.67 10.74 0.44
CA ASN A 88 1.26 12.07 0.49
C ASN A 88 2.68 12.06 1.09
N ALA A 89 3.25 10.90 1.40
CA ALA A 89 4.62 10.84 1.87
C ALA A 89 5.59 11.23 0.75
N LEU A 90 6.49 12.15 1.05
CA LEU A 90 7.58 12.56 0.15
C LEU A 90 7.14 13.10 -1.22
N TYR A 91 5.86 13.43 -1.44
CA TYR A 91 5.37 13.86 -2.76
C TYR A 91 6.15 15.05 -3.33
N ARG A 92 6.67 15.93 -2.45
CA ARG A 92 7.43 17.12 -2.84
C ARG A 92 8.84 16.79 -3.30
N VAL A 93 9.42 15.71 -2.77
CA VAL A 93 10.84 15.37 -2.89
C VAL A 93 11.08 13.98 -3.48
N LEU A 94 10.03 13.29 -3.93
CA LEU A 94 10.11 11.91 -4.41
C LEU A 94 11.13 11.76 -5.55
N ASP A 95 11.23 12.77 -6.42
CA ASP A 95 12.21 12.82 -7.51
C ASP A 95 13.67 12.83 -7.07
N ARG A 96 13.95 13.31 -5.85
CA ARG A 96 15.31 13.33 -5.27
C ARG A 96 15.66 12.03 -4.58
N VAL A 97 14.67 11.26 -4.12
CA VAL A 97 14.88 9.99 -3.40
C VAL A 97 14.54 8.74 -4.22
N LYS A 98 14.06 8.89 -5.46
CA LYS A 98 13.59 7.78 -6.31
C LYS A 98 14.63 6.72 -6.64
N ASN A 99 15.92 6.99 -6.47
CA ASN A 99 16.98 5.99 -6.67
C ASN A 99 17.04 4.94 -5.56
N ALA A 100 16.52 5.25 -4.37
CA ALA A 100 16.42 4.33 -3.25
C ALA A 100 15.39 3.23 -3.53
N VAL A 101 15.42 2.19 -2.69
CA VAL A 101 14.31 1.24 -2.55
C VAL A 101 13.20 1.93 -1.81
N LEU A 102 12.09 2.19 -2.49
CA LEU A 102 10.91 2.80 -1.91
C LEU A 102 10.00 1.71 -1.35
N LEU A 103 9.55 1.92 -0.11
CA LEU A 103 8.48 1.14 0.50
C LEU A 103 7.17 1.91 0.28
N LEU A 104 6.38 1.49 -0.70
CA LEU A 104 5.20 2.20 -1.19
C LEU A 104 3.92 1.44 -0.83
N SER A 105 2.78 2.12 -0.65
CA SER A 105 1.51 1.39 -0.50
C SER A 105 0.92 0.88 -1.82
N ASP A 106 1.22 1.58 -2.92
CA ASP A 106 0.92 1.22 -4.30
C ASP A 106 1.67 2.16 -5.24
N PHE A 107 1.52 1.94 -6.55
CA PHE A 107 2.07 2.82 -7.59
C PHE A 107 1.02 3.77 -8.20
N GLY A 108 -0.21 3.82 -7.68
CA GLY A 108 -1.28 4.67 -8.19
C GLY A 108 -1.02 6.17 -8.05
N ARG A 109 -0.09 6.57 -7.17
CA ARG A 109 0.35 7.97 -6.96
C ARG A 109 1.80 8.24 -7.35
N VAL A 110 2.50 7.24 -7.87
CA VAL A 110 3.90 7.36 -8.24
C VAL A 110 3.98 7.35 -9.74
N ARG A 111 4.74 8.28 -10.33
CA ARG A 111 4.93 8.27 -11.78
C ARG A 111 5.79 7.07 -12.18
N SER A 112 5.65 6.64 -13.43
CA SER A 112 6.42 5.50 -13.97
C SER A 112 7.95 5.72 -13.94
N ASP A 113 8.41 6.98 -13.86
CA ASP A 113 9.83 7.32 -13.72
C ASP A 113 10.30 7.45 -12.27
N GLN A 114 9.40 7.33 -11.29
CA GLN A 114 9.68 7.50 -9.86
C GLN A 114 9.69 6.15 -9.11
N GLY A 115 8.84 5.20 -9.51
CA GLY A 115 8.72 3.91 -8.84
C GLY A 115 8.64 2.75 -9.83
N SER A 116 9.13 1.58 -9.40
CA SER A 116 9.04 0.34 -10.17
C SER A 116 9.07 -0.90 -9.27
N LEU A 117 8.22 -1.90 -9.55
CA LEU A 117 8.24 -3.24 -8.93
C LEU A 117 9.60 -3.96 -9.00
N ILE A 118 10.46 -3.53 -9.93
CA ILE A 118 11.80 -4.08 -10.12
C ILE A 118 12.68 -3.80 -8.89
N LYS A 119 12.54 -2.61 -8.28
CA LYS A 119 13.39 -2.18 -7.15
C LYS A 119 12.61 -1.90 -5.87
N ASP A 120 11.34 -1.50 -5.99
CA ASP A 120 10.51 -1.03 -4.88
C ASP A 120 9.65 -2.17 -4.32
N VAL A 121 9.16 -1.98 -3.11
CA VAL A 121 8.37 -2.98 -2.38
C VAL A 121 7.04 -2.37 -1.99
N ILE A 122 5.95 -3.08 -2.30
CA ILE A 122 4.61 -2.71 -1.85
C ILE A 122 4.44 -3.17 -0.39
N VAL A 123 4.08 -2.24 0.48
CA VAL A 123 3.82 -2.48 1.89
C VAL A 123 2.32 -2.45 2.18
N PRO A 124 1.77 -3.45 2.89
CA PRO A 124 0.36 -3.44 3.26
C PRO A 124 0.07 -2.32 4.26
N TYR A 125 -1.08 -1.65 4.14
CA TYR A 125 -1.57 -0.79 5.20
C TYR A 125 -1.86 -1.61 6.47
N SER A 126 -1.63 -1.00 7.63
CA SER A 126 -2.08 -1.58 8.90
C SER A 126 -3.61 -1.64 8.93
N HIS A 127 -4.15 -2.82 9.23
CA HIS A 127 -5.58 -2.99 9.46
C HIS A 127 -6.03 -2.06 10.61
N ARG A 128 -7.22 -1.48 10.47
CA ARG A 128 -7.80 -0.54 11.44
C ARG A 128 -8.88 -1.18 12.30
N ILE A 129 -9.29 -2.39 12.00
CA ILE A 129 -10.30 -3.13 12.76
C ILE A 129 -9.69 -4.23 13.63
N ASN A 130 -10.52 -4.81 14.50
CA ASN A 130 -10.11 -5.98 15.27
C ASN A 130 -10.04 -7.20 14.35
N VAL A 131 -8.94 -7.93 14.52
CA VAL A 131 -8.72 -9.22 13.90
C VAL A 131 -9.84 -10.20 14.28
N TYR A 132 -10.37 -10.93 13.31
CA TYR A 132 -11.35 -12.00 13.57
C TYR A 132 -10.62 -13.24 14.11
N ASN A 133 -11.06 -13.69 15.28
CA ASN A 133 -10.50 -14.84 16.01
C ASN A 133 -11.46 -16.05 16.06
N GLY A 134 -12.61 -15.96 15.38
CA GLY A 134 -13.55 -17.08 15.29
C GLY A 134 -13.15 -18.12 14.24
N ASP A 135 -13.94 -19.19 14.18
CA ASP A 135 -13.73 -20.29 13.25
C ASP A 135 -14.08 -19.94 11.80
N ILE A 136 -13.62 -20.78 10.87
CA ILE A 136 -14.00 -20.67 9.46
C ILE A 136 -15.46 -21.09 9.38
N GLY A 137 -16.28 -20.33 8.66
CA GLY A 137 -17.70 -20.58 8.62
C GLY A 137 -18.49 -19.45 7.97
N VAL A 138 -19.65 -19.83 7.43
CA VAL A 138 -20.61 -18.91 6.78
C VAL A 138 -21.92 -18.77 7.53
N GLU A 139 -22.22 -19.65 8.49
CA GLU A 139 -23.51 -19.70 9.20
C GLU A 139 -23.83 -18.41 9.98
N GLU A 140 -22.82 -17.85 10.65
CA GLU A 140 -22.95 -16.57 11.37
C GLU A 140 -22.83 -15.35 10.44
N ARG A 141 -22.51 -15.56 9.16
CA ARG A 141 -22.29 -14.50 8.16
C ARG A 141 -23.54 -14.30 7.31
N LYS A 142 -24.54 -13.65 7.91
CA LYS A 142 -25.86 -13.41 7.32
C LYS A 142 -25.83 -12.38 6.17
N THR A 143 -24.91 -11.43 6.21
CA THR A 143 -24.77 -10.41 5.16
C THR A 143 -24.01 -10.99 3.97
N LEU A 144 -24.55 -10.85 2.76
CA LEU A 144 -23.86 -11.25 1.53
C LEU A 144 -22.65 -10.35 1.29
N LEU A 145 -22.86 -9.05 1.13
CA LEU A 145 -21.83 -8.09 0.75
C LEU A 145 -21.82 -6.89 1.71
N PHE A 146 -20.64 -6.53 2.20
CA PHE A 146 -20.45 -5.39 3.09
C PHE A 146 -19.49 -4.34 2.52
N PHE A 147 -19.86 -3.08 2.69
CA PHE A 147 -19.02 -1.91 2.48
C PHE A 147 -19.31 -0.85 3.53
N MET A 148 -18.25 -0.30 4.12
CA MET A 148 -18.33 0.95 4.87
C MET A 148 -17.12 1.83 4.56
N GLY A 149 -17.37 3.07 4.14
CA GLY A 149 -16.31 3.99 3.76
C GLY A 149 -16.85 5.33 3.27
N ASN A 150 -15.94 6.27 3.01
CA ASN A 150 -16.33 7.57 2.51
C ASN A 150 -16.87 7.45 1.07
N ARG A 151 -18.17 7.72 0.90
CA ARG A 151 -18.90 7.77 -0.38
C ARG A 151 -18.38 8.90 -1.27
N TYR A 152 -18.18 10.08 -0.71
CA TYR A 152 -17.77 11.28 -1.43
C TYR A 152 -16.27 11.52 -1.21
N ARG A 153 -15.47 11.05 -2.16
CA ARG A 153 -14.01 11.27 -2.19
C ARG A 153 -13.65 11.91 -3.53
N LYS A 154 -12.44 12.48 -3.67
CA LYS A 154 -11.90 13.01 -4.94
C LYS A 154 -12.03 11.98 -6.08
N ASP A 155 -11.83 12.35 -7.34
CA ASP A 155 -11.92 11.57 -8.60
C ASP A 155 -12.37 10.08 -8.55
N GLY A 156 -11.74 9.21 -7.76
CA GLY A 156 -12.22 7.85 -7.43
C GLY A 156 -13.55 7.75 -6.66
N GLY A 157 -14.17 8.87 -6.29
CA GLY A 157 -15.52 8.92 -5.70
C GLY A 157 -16.65 8.62 -6.69
N LYS A 158 -16.44 8.80 -8.00
CA LYS A 158 -17.48 8.59 -9.03
C LYS A 158 -17.96 7.13 -9.07
N ILE A 159 -17.04 6.18 -9.12
CA ILE A 159 -17.37 4.74 -9.11
C ILE A 159 -18.02 4.35 -7.78
N ARG A 160 -17.53 4.88 -6.67
CA ARG A 160 -18.11 4.60 -5.35
C ARG A 160 -19.55 5.08 -5.26
N ASP A 161 -19.83 6.30 -5.70
CA ASP A 161 -21.19 6.83 -5.67
C ASP A 161 -22.15 5.98 -6.52
N LEU A 162 -21.72 5.56 -7.72
CA LEU A 162 -22.51 4.65 -8.57
C LEU A 162 -22.74 3.29 -7.90
N LEU A 163 -21.70 2.67 -7.34
CA LEU A 163 -21.83 1.42 -6.60
C LEU A 163 -22.77 1.56 -5.39
N PHE A 164 -22.76 2.69 -4.69
CA PHE A 164 -23.72 2.99 -3.63
C PHE A 164 -25.15 2.97 -4.15
N GLN A 165 -25.44 3.74 -5.21
CA GLN A 165 -26.78 3.82 -5.80
C GLN A 165 -27.30 2.46 -6.28
N MET A 166 -26.41 1.61 -6.80
CA MET A 166 -26.77 0.28 -7.30
C MET A 166 -26.99 -0.75 -6.18
N LEU A 167 -26.18 -0.70 -5.12
CA LEU A 167 -26.14 -1.74 -4.09
C LEU A 167 -26.97 -1.42 -2.85
N GLU A 168 -27.36 -0.16 -2.62
CA GLU A 168 -28.11 0.24 -1.41
C GLU A 168 -29.49 -0.39 -1.30
N LYS A 169 -30.07 -0.85 -2.42
CA LYS A 169 -31.41 -1.46 -2.50
C LYS A 169 -31.37 -2.98 -2.60
N GLU A 170 -30.18 -3.58 -2.65
CA GLU A 170 -30.02 -5.02 -2.81
C GLU A 170 -30.21 -5.74 -1.48
N GLU A 171 -30.97 -6.84 -1.51
CA GLU A 171 -31.18 -7.68 -0.34
C GLU A 171 -29.87 -8.35 0.12
N ASP A 172 -29.68 -8.43 1.44
CA ASP A 172 -28.48 -8.92 2.11
C ASP A 172 -27.19 -8.15 1.81
N VAL A 173 -27.30 -6.95 1.24
CA VAL A 173 -26.17 -6.05 1.00
C VAL A 173 -26.20 -4.89 1.98
N VAL A 174 -25.06 -4.61 2.61
CA VAL A 174 -24.91 -3.48 3.54
C VAL A 174 -23.82 -2.56 3.00
N ILE A 175 -24.23 -1.45 2.41
CA ILE A 175 -23.34 -0.37 1.96
C ILE A 175 -23.63 0.90 2.75
N ARG A 176 -22.62 1.43 3.46
CA ARG A 176 -22.78 2.58 4.36
C ARG A 176 -21.70 3.63 4.18
N HIS A 177 -22.11 4.89 4.24
CA HIS A 177 -21.16 5.99 4.37
C HIS A 177 -20.47 5.91 5.73
N GLY A 178 -19.15 6.11 5.76
CA GLY A 178 -18.36 6.08 6.99
C GLY A 178 -17.18 7.04 6.95
N THR A 179 -16.95 7.72 8.07
CA THR A 179 -15.81 8.60 8.33
C THR A 179 -14.86 7.99 9.36
N GLN A 180 -13.69 8.60 9.58
CA GLN A 180 -12.72 8.12 10.57
C GLN A 180 -13.20 8.43 12.00
N SER A 181 -13.93 7.50 12.61
CA SER A 181 -14.37 7.57 14.01
C SER A 181 -14.22 6.21 14.72
N ARG A 182 -14.19 6.21 16.05
CA ARG A 182 -14.12 4.96 16.85
C ARG A 182 -15.39 4.12 16.68
N GLU A 183 -16.55 4.78 16.58
CA GLU A 183 -17.84 4.13 16.38
C GLU A 183 -17.90 3.47 15.01
N ASN A 184 -17.55 4.20 13.93
CA ASN A 184 -17.52 3.65 12.57
C ASN A 184 -16.58 2.45 12.46
N ARG A 185 -15.46 2.46 13.18
CA ARG A 185 -14.53 1.33 13.23
C ARG A 185 -15.15 0.09 13.90
N ARG A 186 -15.90 0.26 15.00
CA ARG A 186 -16.62 -0.84 15.65
C ARG A 186 -17.72 -1.40 14.74
N THR A 187 -18.47 -0.52 14.09
CA THR A 187 -19.51 -0.90 13.12
C THR A 187 -18.91 -1.63 11.93
N ALA A 188 -17.80 -1.15 11.38
CA ALA A 188 -17.06 -1.82 10.31
C ALA A 188 -16.54 -3.19 10.74
N THR A 189 -15.95 -3.29 11.94
CA THR A 189 -15.49 -4.57 12.52
C THR A 189 -16.64 -5.57 12.56
N ARG A 190 -17.77 -5.18 13.16
CA ARG A 190 -18.94 -6.06 13.27
C ARG A 190 -19.48 -6.46 11.89
N GLY A 191 -19.62 -5.49 10.99
CA GLY A 191 -20.11 -5.73 9.64
C GLY A 191 -19.24 -6.71 8.87
N MET A 192 -17.92 -6.53 8.87
CA MET A 192 -17.00 -7.45 8.19
C MET A 192 -16.98 -8.85 8.82
N HIS A 193 -17.14 -8.96 10.15
CA HIS A 193 -17.20 -10.26 10.84
C HIS A 193 -18.48 -11.05 10.54
N THR A 194 -19.58 -10.38 10.22
CA THR A 194 -20.88 -11.00 9.91
C THR A 194 -21.20 -11.04 8.41
N SER A 195 -20.23 -10.77 7.54
CA SER A 195 -20.44 -10.73 6.09
C SER A 195 -19.61 -11.76 5.35
N LYS A 196 -20.15 -12.34 4.28
CA LYS A 196 -19.43 -13.30 3.42
C LYS A 196 -18.37 -12.61 2.57
N PHE A 197 -18.76 -11.50 1.93
CA PHE A 197 -17.92 -10.73 1.04
C PHE A 197 -17.76 -9.27 1.49
N CYS A 198 -16.60 -8.69 1.21
CA CYS A 198 -16.29 -7.30 1.51
C CYS A 198 -15.88 -6.56 0.24
N LEU A 199 -16.66 -5.55 -0.12
CA LEU A 199 -16.47 -4.77 -1.35
C LEU A 199 -15.24 -3.86 -1.23
N ASN A 200 -14.32 -3.96 -2.18
CA ASN A 200 -13.03 -3.26 -2.24
C ASN A 200 -12.81 -2.52 -3.57
N PRO A 201 -13.59 -1.46 -3.88
CA PRO A 201 -13.31 -0.60 -5.01
C PRO A 201 -12.05 0.21 -4.78
N ALA A 202 -11.27 0.33 -5.86
CA ALA A 202 -10.17 1.26 -5.95
C ALA A 202 -10.62 2.65 -5.47
N GLY A 203 -9.76 3.32 -4.72
CA GLY A 203 -9.96 4.70 -4.30
C GLY A 203 -8.81 5.57 -4.71
N ASP A 204 -8.57 6.59 -3.89
CA ASP A 204 -7.32 7.35 -3.83
C ASP A 204 -6.06 6.47 -3.94
N THR A 205 -6.11 5.29 -3.34
CA THR A 205 -5.11 4.23 -3.47
C THR A 205 -5.83 2.93 -3.86
N PRO A 206 -5.33 2.17 -4.86
CA PRO A 206 -5.89 0.88 -5.24
C PRO A 206 -5.96 -0.12 -4.07
N SER A 207 -4.91 -0.19 -3.25
CA SER A 207 -4.74 -1.15 -2.15
C SER A 207 -5.04 -0.53 -0.77
N ALA A 208 -6.16 0.18 -0.63
CA ALA A 208 -6.52 0.87 0.63
C ALA A 208 -6.65 -0.08 1.86
N CYS A 209 -6.55 0.47 3.08
CA CYS A 209 -6.64 -0.28 4.36
C CYS A 209 -7.77 -1.31 4.45
N ARG A 210 -8.91 -1.04 3.80
CA ARG A 210 -10.10 -1.91 3.85
C ARG A 210 -9.88 -3.29 3.24
N LEU A 211 -8.96 -3.40 2.28
CA LEU A 211 -8.59 -4.70 1.73
C LEU A 211 -7.99 -5.58 2.84
N PHE A 212 -7.03 -5.04 3.58
CA PHE A 212 -6.38 -5.75 4.69
C PHE A 212 -7.33 -5.96 5.87
N ASP A 213 -8.25 -5.01 6.15
CA ASP A 213 -9.34 -5.22 7.11
C ASP A 213 -10.19 -6.45 6.73
N SER A 214 -10.55 -6.58 5.44
CA SER A 214 -11.34 -7.71 4.94
C SER A 214 -10.62 -9.05 5.15
N ILE A 215 -9.32 -9.09 4.84
CA ILE A 215 -8.48 -10.30 4.99
C ILE A 215 -8.38 -10.72 6.47
N VAL A 216 -8.05 -9.79 7.38
CA VAL A 216 -7.94 -10.13 8.82
C VAL A 216 -9.30 -10.45 9.46
N SER A 217 -10.39 -10.13 8.78
CA SER A 217 -11.76 -10.50 9.15
C SER A 217 -12.28 -11.81 8.55
N LEU A 218 -11.48 -12.49 7.71
CA LEU A 218 -11.93 -13.63 6.90
C LEU A 218 -13.20 -13.33 6.09
N CYS A 219 -13.37 -12.06 5.69
CA CYS A 219 -14.42 -11.59 4.81
C CYS A 219 -13.85 -11.53 3.38
N VAL A 220 -14.36 -12.35 2.47
CA VAL A 220 -13.74 -12.53 1.15
C VAL A 220 -13.71 -11.19 0.39
N PRO A 221 -12.52 -10.62 0.09
CA PRO A 221 -12.43 -9.36 -0.61
C PRO A 221 -12.96 -9.49 -2.04
N LEU A 222 -13.93 -8.65 -2.40
CA LEU A 222 -14.33 -8.39 -3.77
C LEU A 222 -13.59 -7.12 -4.24
N ILE A 223 -12.47 -7.29 -4.92
CA ILE A 223 -11.63 -6.19 -5.41
C ILE A 223 -12.19 -5.71 -6.75
N VAL A 224 -12.56 -4.42 -6.80
CA VAL A 224 -13.02 -3.78 -8.04
C VAL A 224 -11.93 -2.81 -8.51
N SER A 225 -11.18 -3.21 -9.53
CA SER A 225 -10.05 -2.45 -10.05
C SER A 225 -9.60 -3.01 -11.41
N ASP A 226 -9.23 -2.13 -12.33
CA ASP A 226 -8.66 -2.51 -13.64
C ASP A 226 -7.13 -2.74 -13.56
N SER A 227 -6.49 -2.16 -12.55
CA SER A 227 -5.06 -2.27 -12.31
C SER A 227 -4.79 -2.11 -10.82
N ILE A 228 -4.34 -3.18 -10.19
CA ILE A 228 -3.92 -3.19 -8.79
C ILE A 228 -2.67 -4.05 -8.65
N GLU A 229 -1.70 -3.54 -7.92
CA GLU A 229 -0.54 -4.30 -7.48
C GLU A 229 -0.66 -4.52 -5.98
N LEU A 230 -0.33 -5.71 -5.53
CA LEU A 230 -0.59 -6.14 -4.16
C LEU A 230 0.72 -6.49 -3.44
N PRO A 231 0.78 -6.33 -2.12
CA PRO A 231 1.96 -6.72 -1.35
C PRO A 231 2.13 -8.25 -1.37
N PHE A 232 3.38 -8.70 -1.53
CA PHE A 232 3.80 -10.10 -1.39
C PHE A 232 3.18 -11.07 -2.40
N GLU A 233 2.93 -10.62 -3.63
CA GLU A 233 2.40 -11.47 -4.72
C GLU A 233 3.34 -12.61 -5.14
N ASP A 234 4.60 -12.59 -4.71
CA ASP A 234 5.55 -13.69 -4.87
C ASP A 234 5.25 -14.91 -3.96
N VAL A 235 4.49 -14.69 -2.88
CA VAL A 235 4.09 -15.73 -1.90
C VAL A 235 2.59 -15.94 -1.86
N ILE A 236 1.82 -14.87 -2.01
CA ILE A 236 0.38 -14.87 -1.85
C ILE A 236 -0.26 -14.85 -3.22
N ASP A 237 -0.85 -15.99 -3.61
CA ASP A 237 -1.74 -16.03 -4.76
C ASP A 237 -3.09 -15.41 -4.39
N TYR A 238 -3.27 -14.13 -4.71
CA TYR A 238 -4.49 -13.41 -4.35
C TYR A 238 -5.76 -14.00 -4.96
N ARG A 239 -5.66 -14.78 -6.05
CA ARG A 239 -6.82 -15.48 -6.64
C ARG A 239 -7.40 -16.56 -5.72
N LYS A 240 -6.63 -16.98 -4.72
CA LYS A 240 -7.04 -17.94 -3.69
C LYS A 240 -7.65 -17.30 -2.45
N ILE A 241 -7.57 -15.97 -2.32
CA ILE A 241 -8.09 -15.25 -1.14
C ILE A 241 -9.09 -14.14 -1.50
N ALA A 242 -9.17 -13.72 -2.76
CA ALA A 242 -10.02 -12.63 -3.22
C ALA A 242 -10.68 -12.92 -4.57
N ILE A 243 -11.75 -12.17 -4.87
CA ILE A 243 -12.44 -12.13 -6.16
C ILE A 243 -12.11 -10.79 -6.83
N PHE A 244 -11.71 -10.83 -8.09
CA PHE A 244 -11.37 -9.64 -8.88
C PHE A 244 -12.46 -9.36 -9.92
N VAL A 245 -12.85 -8.10 -10.05
CA VAL A 245 -13.81 -7.62 -11.05
C VAL A 245 -13.31 -6.30 -11.63
N ASP A 246 -13.38 -6.16 -12.95
CA ASP A 246 -13.06 -4.91 -13.63
C ASP A 246 -14.11 -3.82 -13.35
N THR A 247 -13.74 -2.56 -13.53
CA THR A 247 -14.63 -1.43 -13.26
C THR A 247 -15.88 -1.48 -14.11
N GLU A 248 -15.76 -1.79 -15.40
CA GLU A 248 -16.90 -1.79 -16.34
C GLU A 248 -17.97 -2.81 -15.94
N SER A 249 -17.57 -4.05 -15.68
CA SER A 249 -18.47 -5.13 -15.26
C SER A 249 -19.09 -4.84 -13.90
N SER A 250 -18.33 -4.23 -12.98
CA SER A 250 -18.84 -3.88 -11.64
C SER A 250 -20.01 -2.88 -11.67
N LEU A 251 -20.09 -2.06 -12.72
CA LEU A 251 -21.12 -1.03 -12.90
C LEU A 251 -22.34 -1.56 -13.69
N LYS A 252 -22.36 -2.84 -14.08
CA LYS A 252 -23.54 -3.47 -14.70
C LYS A 252 -24.60 -3.80 -13.63
N PRO A 253 -25.84 -3.30 -13.74
CA PRO A 253 -26.88 -3.54 -12.74
C PRO A 253 -27.10 -5.02 -12.38
N GLY A 254 -27.06 -5.30 -11.08
CA GLY A 254 -27.20 -6.64 -10.49
C GLY A 254 -26.06 -7.62 -10.79
N TYR A 255 -25.04 -7.25 -11.57
CA TYR A 255 -23.94 -8.16 -11.94
C TYR A 255 -23.19 -8.67 -10.71
N LEU A 256 -22.73 -7.77 -9.84
CA LEU A 256 -21.98 -8.12 -8.64
C LEU A 256 -22.78 -9.06 -7.72
N VAL A 257 -24.03 -8.72 -7.44
CA VAL A 257 -24.87 -9.51 -6.53
C VAL A 257 -25.18 -10.89 -7.11
N ARG A 258 -25.53 -11.00 -8.40
CA ARG A 258 -25.73 -12.29 -9.06
C ARG A 258 -24.47 -13.15 -9.02
N MET A 259 -23.30 -12.56 -9.32
CA MET A 259 -22.02 -13.25 -9.28
C MET A 259 -21.71 -13.77 -7.87
N LEU A 260 -21.87 -12.94 -6.84
CA LEU A 260 -21.58 -13.32 -5.45
C LEU A 260 -22.56 -14.39 -4.93
N ARG A 261 -23.84 -14.33 -5.30
CA ARG A 261 -24.83 -15.36 -4.94
C ARG A 261 -24.55 -16.70 -5.61
N ALA A 262 -23.87 -16.72 -6.75
CA ALA A 262 -23.48 -17.95 -7.45
C ALA A 262 -22.23 -18.62 -6.84
N VAL A 263 -21.50 -17.95 -5.93
CA VAL A 263 -20.35 -18.55 -5.25
C VAL A 263 -20.84 -19.55 -4.20
N SER A 264 -20.42 -20.81 -4.33
CA SER A 264 -20.82 -21.86 -3.40
C SER A 264 -20.22 -21.66 -2.01
N THR A 265 -20.87 -22.23 -0.99
CA THR A 265 -20.37 -22.19 0.38
C THR A 265 -18.98 -22.81 0.49
N GLU A 266 -18.72 -23.93 -0.18
CA GLU A 266 -17.43 -24.62 -0.20
C GLU A 266 -16.33 -23.68 -0.69
N LYS A 267 -16.61 -22.93 -1.77
CA LYS A 267 -15.67 -21.96 -2.32
C LYS A 267 -15.38 -20.82 -1.33
N ILE A 268 -16.39 -20.34 -0.60
CA ILE A 268 -16.18 -19.32 0.44
C ILE A 268 -15.30 -19.87 1.57
N LEU A 269 -15.51 -21.12 1.99
CA LEU A 269 -14.70 -21.76 3.03
C LEU A 269 -13.24 -21.96 2.57
N GLU A 270 -13.01 -22.30 1.31
CA GLU A 270 -11.67 -22.33 0.72
C GLU A 270 -10.98 -20.96 0.82
N TYR A 271 -11.66 -19.88 0.40
CA TYR A 271 -11.13 -18.52 0.53
C TYR A 271 -10.78 -18.18 1.99
N GLN A 272 -11.66 -18.51 2.94
CA GLN A 272 -11.41 -18.24 4.36
C GLN A 272 -10.25 -19.05 4.93
N LYS A 273 -10.06 -20.30 4.47
CA LYS A 273 -8.91 -21.14 4.86
C LYS A 273 -7.61 -20.53 4.38
N GLU A 274 -7.52 -20.19 3.10
CA GLU A 274 -6.34 -19.56 2.52
C GLU A 274 -6.05 -18.20 3.18
N MET A 275 -7.08 -17.38 3.42
CA MET A 275 -6.93 -16.11 4.15
C MET A 275 -6.38 -16.30 5.55
N ARG A 276 -6.78 -17.36 6.27
CA ARG A 276 -6.29 -17.66 7.62
C ARG A 276 -4.78 -17.95 7.62
N GLU A 277 -4.29 -18.68 6.63
CA GLU A 277 -2.86 -19.01 6.50
C GLU A 277 -2.00 -17.77 6.23
N VAL A 278 -2.47 -16.88 5.36
CA VAL A 278 -1.70 -15.68 4.94
C VAL A 278 -1.93 -14.46 5.83
N LYS A 279 -2.96 -14.48 6.69
CA LYS A 279 -3.35 -13.37 7.58
C LYS A 279 -2.18 -12.77 8.37
N ARG A 280 -1.23 -13.61 8.82
CA ARG A 280 -0.03 -13.16 9.54
C ARG A 280 0.79 -12.09 8.78
N TYR A 281 0.80 -12.16 7.44
CA TYR A 281 1.52 -11.20 6.60
C TYR A 281 0.90 -9.80 6.62
N PHE A 282 -0.31 -9.65 7.16
CA PHE A 282 -1.02 -8.37 7.26
C PHE A 282 -1.18 -7.88 8.71
N VAL A 283 -0.60 -8.59 9.69
CA VAL A 283 -0.63 -8.23 11.11
C VAL A 283 0.76 -7.77 11.56
N TYR A 284 0.96 -6.46 11.68
CA TYR A 284 2.26 -5.87 12.04
C TYR A 284 2.78 -6.25 13.43
N SER A 285 1.91 -6.68 14.35
CA SER A 285 2.30 -7.16 15.67
C SER A 285 2.82 -8.60 15.68
N ASP A 286 2.70 -9.32 14.56
CA ASP A 286 3.23 -10.68 14.44
C ASP A 286 4.73 -10.62 14.17
N SER A 287 5.51 -11.24 15.08
CA SER A 287 6.97 -11.27 15.01
C SER A 287 7.54 -11.97 13.76
N ASN A 288 6.76 -12.82 13.10
CA ASN A 288 7.10 -13.47 11.85
C ASN A 288 6.11 -13.12 10.72
N GLY A 289 5.42 -11.99 10.86
CA GLY A 289 4.44 -11.50 9.92
C GLY A 289 4.98 -10.39 9.03
N THR A 290 4.21 -9.30 8.94
CA THR A 290 4.38 -8.25 7.95
C THR A 290 5.80 -7.66 7.87
N VAL A 291 6.42 -7.34 9.00
CA VAL A 291 7.72 -6.64 8.99
C VAL A 291 8.83 -7.52 8.41
N ASN A 292 8.90 -8.79 8.81
CA ASN A 292 9.88 -9.73 8.27
C ASN A 292 9.68 -9.94 6.78
N GLU A 293 8.43 -9.95 6.35
CA GLU A 293 8.06 -10.14 4.95
C GLU A 293 8.50 -8.96 4.06
N ILE A 294 8.28 -7.73 4.52
CA ILE A 294 8.82 -6.52 3.87
C ILE A 294 10.34 -6.62 3.73
N TRP A 295 11.05 -7.02 4.78
CA TRP A 295 12.50 -7.15 4.74
C TRP A 295 12.98 -8.27 3.83
N ARG A 296 12.22 -9.37 3.71
CA ARG A 296 12.53 -10.44 2.77
C ARG A 296 12.43 -9.95 1.33
N GLU A 297 11.37 -9.25 0.97
CA GLU A 297 11.19 -8.61 -0.34
C GLU A 297 12.34 -7.65 -0.65
N VAL A 298 12.67 -6.74 0.28
CA VAL A 298 13.83 -5.84 0.13
C VAL A 298 15.11 -6.64 -0.10
N ALA A 299 15.35 -7.70 0.67
CA ALA A 299 16.52 -8.56 0.54
C ALA A 299 16.61 -9.24 -0.84
N GLN A 300 15.48 -9.63 -1.44
CA GLN A 300 15.42 -10.21 -2.79
C GLN A 300 15.81 -9.21 -3.88
N LYS A 301 15.59 -7.90 -3.69
CA LYS A 301 15.96 -6.86 -4.67
C LYS A 301 17.45 -6.51 -4.66
N LEU A 302 18.17 -6.78 -3.56
CA LEU A 302 19.56 -6.31 -3.37
C LEU A 302 20.56 -6.77 -4.44
N PRO A 303 20.52 -8.02 -4.97
CA PRO A 303 21.46 -8.44 -6.01
C PRO A 303 21.37 -7.57 -7.27
N LEU A 304 20.15 -7.23 -7.69
CA LEU A 304 19.93 -6.36 -8.85
C LEU A 304 20.42 -4.95 -8.57
N ILE A 305 20.14 -4.41 -7.39
CA ILE A 305 20.57 -3.06 -7.05
C ILE A 305 22.09 -2.97 -6.93
N GLN A 306 22.75 -4.00 -6.38
CA GLN A 306 24.20 -4.09 -6.36
C GLN A 306 24.79 -4.16 -7.77
N LEU A 307 24.14 -4.89 -8.68
CA LEU A 307 24.52 -4.91 -10.09
C LEU A 307 24.41 -3.50 -10.71
N MET A 308 23.32 -2.77 -10.47
CA MET A 308 23.12 -1.40 -10.96
C MET A 308 24.20 -0.45 -10.41
N ILE A 309 24.48 -0.50 -9.11
CA ILE A 309 25.54 0.29 -8.47
C ILE A 309 26.90 0.02 -9.11
N ASN A 310 27.23 -1.26 -9.36
CA ASN A 310 28.50 -1.64 -9.99
C ASN A 310 28.59 -1.20 -11.46
N ARG A 311 27.46 -1.13 -12.18
CA ARG A 311 27.42 -0.59 -13.54
C ARG A 311 27.67 0.91 -13.53
N ASP A 312 26.95 1.66 -12.71
CA ASP A 312 27.07 3.12 -12.61
C ASP A 312 28.49 3.56 -12.25
N LYS A 313 29.17 2.84 -11.34
CA LYS A 313 30.57 3.13 -10.96
C LYS A 313 31.60 2.92 -12.08
N ARG A 314 31.29 2.11 -13.09
CA ARG A 314 32.18 1.91 -14.25
C ARG A 314 31.98 2.96 -15.33
N LEU A 315 30.82 3.61 -15.35
CA LEU A 315 30.54 4.65 -16.34
C LEU A 315 31.39 5.88 -15.99
N VAL A 316 32.43 6.12 -16.79
CA VAL A 316 33.06 7.44 -16.86
C VAL A 316 31.98 8.40 -17.31
N LYS A 317 31.76 9.53 -16.60
CA LYS A 317 30.75 10.55 -16.94
C LYS A 317 30.77 10.77 -18.46
N LYS A 318 29.73 10.27 -19.14
CA LYS A 318 29.48 10.60 -20.53
C LYS A 318 28.66 11.87 -20.50
N ASP A 319 29.20 12.96 -21.01
CA ASP A 319 28.46 14.19 -21.29
C ASP A 319 27.52 13.95 -22.49
N SER A 320 26.57 13.02 -22.35
CA SER A 320 25.55 12.78 -23.37
C SER A 320 24.19 13.17 -22.83
N THR A 321 23.53 14.09 -23.54
CA THR A 321 22.15 14.55 -23.29
C THR A 321 21.07 13.55 -23.73
N GLU A 322 21.46 12.37 -24.21
CA GLU A 322 20.53 11.33 -24.65
C GLU A 322 20.24 10.31 -23.52
N PRO A 323 18.98 9.88 -23.37
CA PRO A 323 18.61 8.86 -22.39
C PRO A 323 19.29 7.52 -22.73
N ASP A 324 20.07 7.00 -21.78
CA ASP A 324 20.76 5.72 -21.91
C ASP A 324 19.76 4.55 -21.88
N CYS A 325 19.41 4.02 -23.05
CA CYS A 325 18.57 2.82 -23.24
C CYS A 325 19.24 1.50 -22.77
N SER A 326 20.15 1.55 -21.78
CA SER A 326 20.88 0.39 -21.28
C SER A 326 20.19 -0.33 -20.10
N CYS A 327 19.05 0.19 -19.65
CA CYS A 327 18.16 -0.45 -18.69
C CYS A 327 17.03 -1.20 -19.42
N LEU A 328 16.82 -2.46 -19.03
CA LEU A 328 15.90 -3.46 -19.62
C LEU A 328 14.41 -3.09 -19.66
N CYS A 329 14.03 -1.83 -19.49
CA CYS A 329 12.64 -1.37 -19.57
C CYS A 329 12.55 0.05 -20.13
N THR A 330 12.87 0.26 -21.40
CA THR A 330 12.25 1.37 -22.15
C THR A 330 10.99 0.84 -22.82
N ASN A 331 9.84 1.29 -22.31
CA ASN A 331 8.54 1.13 -22.94
C ASN A 331 8.59 1.58 -24.40
N GLN A 332 8.66 0.63 -25.33
CA GLN A 332 7.97 0.77 -26.61
C GLN A 332 6.59 0.14 -26.42
N SER A 333 5.69 0.87 -25.78
CA SER A 333 4.28 0.61 -25.95
C SER A 333 3.95 1.05 -27.37
N ALA A 334 3.86 0.05 -28.25
CA ALA A 334 3.40 0.21 -29.62
C ALA A 334 2.13 1.07 -29.62
N HIS A 335 2.14 2.13 -30.43
CA HIS A 335 0.93 2.65 -31.02
C HIS A 335 0.27 1.51 -31.81
N ILE A 336 -0.71 0.84 -31.20
CA ILE A 336 -1.76 0.15 -31.96
C ILE A 336 -2.84 1.19 -32.18
N THR A 337 -2.70 1.95 -33.25
CA THR A 337 -3.81 2.69 -33.85
C THR A 337 -4.73 1.65 -34.47
N SER A 338 -5.87 1.36 -33.86
CA SER A 338 -6.95 0.65 -34.56
C SER A 338 -7.71 1.68 -35.39
N LEU A 339 -7.75 1.44 -36.71
CA LEU A 339 -8.83 1.88 -37.59
C LEU A 339 -10.13 1.17 -37.22
#